data_AF-A0A8T0N459-F1
#
_entry.id   AF-A0A8T0N459-F1
#
_cell.length_a   1.000
_cell.length_b   1.000
_cell.length_c   1.000
_cell.angle_alpha   90.00
_cell.angle_beta   90.00
_cell.angle_gamma   90.00
#
_symmetry.space_group_name_H-M   'P 1'
#
loop_
_entity.id
_entity.type
_entity.pdbx_description
1 polymer ?
#
loop_
_entity_poly.entity_id
_entity_poly.type
_entity_poly.pdbx_seq_one_letter_code
_entity_poly.pdbx_strand_id
1 'polypeptide(L)'
;MNQCCNGLLLLEGCVVNPATRRCVRLPPCPPDASRLDARFGWRQEYLAFDPTVSPYYQVLLIHAYLDDKALEGSQSEWPPSPYSIPVYSSRTGAWEARPFVREGAAAGTVAGVRSATEPLFRHAVCRHEALYLHCKGDFVMRIALSDNKYQVIKLPAGIEASVYDQMYLGKSEKGVYCAVVENQDYRLQVLFLDESGGRMEWVFKIMAKG
;
A
#
# COMPACT_ATOMS: atom_id res chain seq x y z
N MET A 1 -3.01 -11.91 6.09
CA MET A 1 -1.91 -10.95 6.13
C MET A 1 -1.97 -10.19 7.44
N ASN A 2 -0.83 -10.03 8.11
CA ASN A 2 -0.76 -9.41 9.43
C ASN A 2 0.02 -8.10 9.29
N GLN A 3 -0.64 -6.97 9.50
CA GLN A 3 0.00 -5.65 9.46
C GLN A 3 0.11 -5.07 10.87
N CYS A 4 1.25 -4.47 11.20
CA CYS A 4 1.43 -3.68 12.42
C CYS A 4 1.52 -2.19 12.05
N CYS A 5 0.77 -1.36 12.77
CA CYS A 5 0.70 0.07 12.55
C CYS A 5 0.58 0.81 13.88
N ASN A 6 1.68 1.45 14.32
CA ASN A 6 1.74 2.26 15.55
C ASN A 6 1.12 1.58 16.79
N GLY A 7 1.44 0.30 17.00
CA GLY A 7 0.98 -0.48 18.16
C GLY A 7 -0.37 -1.18 17.98
N LEU A 8 -1.05 -0.99 16.85
CA LEU A 8 -2.22 -1.78 16.46
C LEU A 8 -1.83 -2.87 15.45
N LEU A 9 -2.52 -4.00 15.52
CA LEU A 9 -2.37 -5.12 14.60
C LEU A 9 -3.67 -5.32 13.82
N LEU A 10 -3.57 -5.57 12.52
CA LEU A 10 -4.68 -6.03 11.69
C LEU A 10 -4.51 -7.51 11.39
N LEU A 11 -5.44 -8.33 11.89
CA LEU A 11 -5.42 -9.79 11.82
C LEU A 11 -6.79 -10.28 11.34
N GLU A 12 -6.85 -10.85 10.13
CA GLU A 12 -8.04 -11.54 9.59
C GLU A 12 -9.36 -10.73 9.65
N GLY A 13 -9.34 -9.41 9.51
CA GLY A 13 -10.53 -8.55 9.67
C GLY A 13 -10.81 -8.12 11.11
N CYS A 14 -9.88 -8.31 12.03
CA CYS A 14 -9.89 -7.77 13.38
C CYS A 14 -8.77 -6.76 13.57
N VAL A 15 -9.05 -5.66 14.26
CA VAL A 15 -8.02 -4.74 14.76
C VAL A 15 -7.78 -5.04 16.23
N VAL A 16 -6.55 -5.40 16.55
CA VAL A 16 -6.10 -5.79 17.89
C VAL A 16 -5.19 -4.72 18.43
N ASN A 17 -5.43 -4.33 19.68
CA ASN A 17 -4.52 -3.51 20.47
C ASN A 17 -3.90 -4.41 21.56
N PRO A 18 -2.65 -4.89 21.37
CA PRO A 18 -1.98 -5.76 22.33
C PRO A 18 -1.78 -5.11 23.70
N ALA A 19 -1.51 -3.80 23.75
CA ALA A 19 -1.27 -3.07 24.99
C ALA A 19 -2.51 -3.02 25.89
N THR A 20 -3.70 -2.92 25.29
CA THR A 20 -4.98 -2.90 26.04
C THR A 20 -5.69 -4.25 26.05
N ARG A 21 -5.16 -5.26 25.36
CA ARG A 21 -5.77 -6.58 25.16
C ARG A 21 -7.18 -6.51 24.57
N ARG A 22 -7.46 -5.49 23.75
CA ARG A 22 -8.74 -5.31 23.07
C ARG A 22 -8.64 -5.80 21.63
N CYS A 23 -9.72 -6.41 21.16
CA CYS A 23 -9.89 -6.86 19.79
C CYS A 23 -11.25 -6.37 19.29
N VAL A 24 -11.27 -5.71 18.14
CA VAL A 24 -12.50 -5.22 17.50
C VAL A 24 -12.61 -5.86 16.14
N ARG A 25 -13.71 -6.58 15.91
CA ARG A 25 -14.04 -7.13 14.60
C ARG A 25 -14.54 -6.00 13.69
N LEU A 26 -13.99 -5.90 12.49
CA LEU A 26 -14.50 -4.97 11.49
C LEU A 26 -15.89 -5.42 11.03
N PRO A 27 -16.85 -4.49 10.85
CA PRO A 27 -18.13 -4.83 10.25
C PRO A 27 -17.91 -5.33 8.82
N PRO A 28 -18.84 -6.14 8.26
CA PRO A 28 -18.77 -6.54 6.87
C PRO A 28 -18.67 -5.32 5.96
N CYS A 29 -17.76 -5.37 4.98
CA CYS A 29 -17.69 -4.33 3.96
C CYS A 29 -18.99 -4.36 3.12
N PRO A 30 -19.62 -3.21 2.81
CA PRO A 30 -20.86 -3.15 2.04
C PRO A 30 -20.77 -3.91 0.71
N PRO A 31 -21.83 -4.65 0.29
CA PRO A 31 -21.83 -5.41 -0.96
C PRO A 31 -21.56 -4.57 -2.22
N ASP A 32 -21.94 -3.29 -2.22
CA ASP A 32 -21.74 -2.39 -3.36
C ASP A 32 -20.28 -1.91 -3.52
N ALA A 33 -19.47 -2.02 -2.46
CA ALA A 33 -18.02 -1.90 -2.57
C ALA A 33 -17.39 -3.13 -3.26
N SER A 34 -18.18 -4.19 -3.47
CA SER A 34 -17.79 -5.49 -4.02
C SER A 34 -18.48 -5.82 -5.33
N ARG A 35 -18.47 -4.90 -6.31
CA ARG A 35 -18.88 -5.20 -7.69
C ARG A 35 -18.16 -6.38 -8.36
N LEU A 36 -17.23 -7.04 -7.67
CA LEU A 36 -16.55 -8.24 -8.14
C LEU A 36 -16.72 -9.38 -7.14
N ASP A 37 -17.23 -10.48 -7.70
CA ASP A 37 -17.41 -11.81 -7.12
C ASP A 37 -16.24 -12.17 -6.18
N ALA A 38 -16.57 -12.68 -5.00
CA ALA A 38 -15.62 -13.21 -4.01
C ALA A 38 -14.77 -14.41 -4.50
N ARG A 39 -14.85 -14.75 -5.80
CA ARG A 39 -14.12 -15.85 -6.45
C ARG A 39 -12.86 -15.42 -7.19
N PHE A 40 -12.67 -14.11 -7.45
CA PHE A 40 -11.55 -13.62 -8.24
C PHE A 40 -10.96 -12.34 -7.63
N GLY A 41 -9.85 -12.47 -6.91
CA GLY A 41 -9.02 -11.35 -6.48
C GLY A 41 -8.83 -11.25 -4.97
N TRP A 42 -7.56 -11.27 -4.55
CA TRP A 42 -7.13 -11.09 -3.17
C TRP A 42 -7.54 -9.69 -2.68
N ARG A 43 -8.54 -9.61 -1.79
CA ARG A 43 -8.88 -8.38 -1.07
C ARG A 43 -7.85 -8.16 0.02
N GLN A 44 -7.30 -6.95 0.07
CA GLN A 44 -6.27 -6.64 1.03
C GLN A 44 -6.64 -5.42 1.86
N GLU A 45 -6.77 -5.67 3.15
CA GLU A 45 -7.06 -4.67 4.15
C GLU A 45 -5.74 -4.08 4.66
N TYR A 46 -5.71 -2.75 4.78
CA TYR A 46 -4.56 -2.03 5.27
C TYR A 46 -4.96 -1.05 6.38
N LEU A 47 -4.28 -1.16 7.51
CA LEU A 47 -4.49 -0.34 8.69
C LEU A 47 -3.65 0.94 8.63
N ALA A 48 -4.32 2.07 8.79
CA ALA A 48 -3.70 3.37 9.01
C ALA A 48 -4.08 3.89 10.39
N PHE A 49 -3.07 4.11 11.23
CA PHE A 49 -3.26 4.63 12.57
C PHE A 49 -2.06 5.48 12.93
N ASP A 50 -2.28 6.73 13.31
CA ASP A 50 -1.26 7.61 13.86
C ASP A 50 -1.79 8.25 15.15
N PRO A 51 -1.41 7.72 16.33
CA PRO A 51 -1.92 8.20 17.61
C PRO A 51 -1.50 9.64 17.91
N THR A 52 -0.50 10.18 17.19
CA THR A 52 -0.06 11.57 17.35
C THR A 52 -1.02 12.55 16.67
N VAL A 53 -1.83 12.08 15.72
CA VAL A 53 -2.76 12.90 14.94
C VAL A 53 -4.21 12.65 15.32
N SER A 54 -4.58 11.37 15.53
CA SER A 54 -5.96 10.99 15.84
C SER A 54 -5.99 9.77 16.76
N PRO A 55 -6.92 9.71 17.74
CA PRO A 55 -7.13 8.51 18.54
C PRO A 55 -7.83 7.40 17.75
N TYR A 56 -8.33 7.69 16.54
CA TYR A 56 -9.06 6.77 15.69
C TYR A 56 -8.18 6.23 14.56
N TYR A 57 -8.24 4.92 14.35
CA TYR A 57 -7.66 4.26 13.18
C TYR A 57 -8.65 4.19 12.01
N GLN A 58 -8.11 4.02 10.82
CA GLN A 58 -8.84 3.74 9.58
C GLN A 58 -8.32 2.45 8.95
N VAL A 59 -9.19 1.72 8.25
CA VAL A 59 -8.81 0.53 7.48
C VAL A 59 -9.24 0.72 6.04
N LEU A 60 -8.30 0.58 5.10
CA LEU A 60 -8.52 0.76 3.68
C LEU A 60 -8.59 -0.62 3.02
N LEU A 61 -9.56 -0.80 2.13
CA LEU A 61 -9.69 -2.01 1.32
C LEU A 61 -9.20 -1.73 -0.10
N ILE A 62 -7.97 -2.12 -0.39
CA ILE A 62 -7.37 -1.89 -1.71
C ILE A 62 -7.60 -3.13 -2.55
N HIS A 63 -8.30 -2.93 -3.67
CA HIS A 63 -8.59 -3.99 -4.61
C HIS A 63 -7.50 -4.06 -5.66
N ALA A 64 -6.81 -5.18 -5.75
CA ALA A 64 -6.09 -5.51 -6.97
C ALA A 64 -7.11 -6.02 -7.99
N TYR A 65 -7.88 -5.12 -8.62
CA TYR A 65 -8.81 -5.46 -9.71
C TYR A 65 -8.11 -6.07 -10.95
N LEU A 66 -6.78 -6.11 -10.92
CA LEU A 66 -5.92 -6.56 -11.99
C LEU A 66 -6.04 -8.06 -12.34
N ASP A 67 -6.90 -8.83 -11.69
CA ASP A 67 -7.17 -10.23 -12.06
C ASP A 67 -8.49 -10.41 -12.86
N ASP A 68 -9.30 -9.36 -13.02
CA ASP A 68 -10.55 -9.44 -13.80
C ASP A 68 -10.25 -9.66 -15.29
N LYS A 69 -10.82 -10.69 -15.89
CA LYS A 69 -10.65 -10.97 -17.33
C LYS A 69 -11.12 -9.82 -18.22
N ALA A 70 -12.10 -9.02 -17.78
CA ALA A 70 -12.57 -7.85 -18.53
C ALA A 70 -11.49 -6.78 -18.73
N LEU A 71 -10.42 -6.82 -17.92
CA LEU A 71 -9.29 -5.89 -17.99
C LEU A 71 -8.09 -6.45 -18.80
N GLU A 72 -8.21 -7.63 -19.41
CA GLU A 72 -7.18 -8.19 -20.29
C GLU A 72 -6.94 -7.26 -21.49
N GLY A 73 -5.66 -6.97 -21.77
CA GLY A 73 -5.24 -6.08 -22.86
C GLY A 73 -5.57 -4.60 -22.64
N SER A 74 -6.19 -4.22 -21.52
CA SER A 74 -6.58 -2.83 -21.25
C SER A 74 -5.37 -1.89 -21.20
N GLN A 75 -5.40 -0.84 -22.02
CA GLN A 75 -4.39 0.21 -22.05
C GLN A 75 -4.73 1.40 -21.14
N SER A 76 -5.76 1.26 -20.30
CA SER A 76 -6.13 2.31 -19.34
C SER A 76 -5.02 2.51 -18.31
N GLU A 77 -4.90 3.73 -17.78
CA GLU A 77 -3.91 4.03 -16.76
C GLU A 77 -4.20 3.34 -15.43
N TRP A 78 -3.16 2.85 -14.77
CA TRP A 78 -3.23 2.23 -13.45
C TRP A 78 -2.35 2.97 -12.43
N PRO A 79 -2.81 3.15 -11.17
CA PRO A 79 -4.19 2.94 -10.67
C PRO A 79 -5.19 3.94 -11.29
N PRO A 80 -6.48 3.65 -11.38
CA PRO A 80 -7.46 4.57 -12.00
C PRO A 80 -7.57 5.89 -11.22
N SER A 81 -7.80 7.02 -11.90
CA SER A 81 -8.07 8.30 -11.23
C SER A 81 -9.45 8.82 -11.66
N PRO A 82 -10.40 9.04 -10.72
CA PRO A 82 -10.30 8.78 -9.28
C PRO A 82 -10.32 7.27 -8.95
N TYR A 83 -9.63 6.89 -7.86
CA TYR A 83 -9.67 5.55 -7.29
C TYR A 83 -10.66 5.51 -6.12
N SER A 84 -11.82 4.88 -6.32
CA SER A 84 -12.79 4.66 -5.25
C SER A 84 -12.35 3.52 -4.32
N ILE A 85 -11.97 3.86 -3.10
CA ILE A 85 -11.46 2.93 -2.09
C ILE A 85 -12.44 2.89 -0.90
N PRO A 86 -12.93 1.71 -0.48
CA PRO A 86 -13.66 1.58 0.77
C PRO A 86 -12.75 1.82 1.97
N VAL A 87 -13.18 2.70 2.87
CA VAL A 87 -12.45 3.07 4.08
C VAL A 87 -13.36 2.90 5.28
N TYR A 88 -12.97 2.02 6.20
CA TYR A 88 -13.55 1.94 7.54
C TYR A 88 -12.94 3.00 8.44
N SER A 89 -13.77 3.65 9.24
CA SER A 89 -13.31 4.58 10.29
C SER A 89 -13.76 4.10 11.66
N SER A 90 -12.82 3.93 12.59
CA SER A 90 -13.17 3.62 13.99
C SER A 90 -13.88 4.77 14.72
N ARG A 91 -13.87 5.98 14.15
CA ARG A 91 -14.63 7.13 14.67
C ARG A 91 -16.13 6.98 14.42
N THR A 92 -16.51 6.51 13.23
CA THR A 92 -17.92 6.37 12.81
C THR A 92 -18.42 4.93 12.96
N GLY A 93 -17.51 3.96 13.04
CA GLY A 93 -17.85 2.53 13.06
C GLY A 93 -18.38 2.02 11.72
N ALA A 94 -18.18 2.76 10.62
CA ALA A 94 -18.77 2.46 9.32
C ALA A 94 -17.73 2.45 8.20
N TRP A 95 -18.08 1.74 7.12
CA TRP A 95 -17.37 1.75 5.84
C TRP A 95 -17.95 2.83 4.92
N GLU A 96 -17.08 3.61 4.29
CA GLU A 96 -17.45 4.61 3.31
C GLU A 96 -16.59 4.45 2.05
N ALA A 97 -17.21 4.46 0.87
CA ALA A 97 -16.47 4.51 -0.39
C ALA A 97 -15.95 5.93 -0.61
N ARG A 98 -14.64 6.11 -0.60
CA ARG A 98 -13.98 7.41 -0.76
C ARG A 98 -13.23 7.46 -2.09
N PRO A 99 -13.51 8.44 -2.97
CA PRO A 99 -12.74 8.63 -4.19
C PRO A 99 -11.43 9.35 -3.88
N PHE A 100 -10.31 8.73 -4.25
CA PHE A 100 -8.98 9.33 -4.14
C PHE A 100 -8.50 9.80 -5.52
N VAL A 101 -8.06 11.04 -5.65
CA VAL A 101 -7.56 11.59 -6.93
C VAL A 101 -6.05 11.39 -7.03
N ARG A 102 -5.57 10.95 -8.20
CA ARG A 102 -4.13 10.80 -8.42
C ARG A 102 -3.46 12.15 -8.63
N GLU A 103 -2.35 12.37 -7.93
CA GLU A 103 -1.39 13.43 -8.23
C GLU A 103 -0.17 12.82 -8.93
N GLY A 104 0.25 13.46 -10.04
CA GLY A 104 1.36 13.00 -10.84
C GLY A 104 0.99 11.85 -11.80
N ALA A 105 2.02 11.12 -12.23
CA ALA A 105 1.90 10.12 -13.29
C ALA A 105 1.27 8.81 -12.80
N ALA A 106 0.69 8.05 -13.74
CA ALA A 106 0.32 6.66 -13.53
C ALA A 106 1.56 5.76 -13.34
N ALA A 107 1.35 4.58 -12.75
CA ALA A 107 2.37 3.53 -12.73
C ALA A 107 2.67 3.05 -14.16
N GLY A 108 1.62 2.92 -14.96
CA GLY A 108 1.65 2.49 -16.35
C GLY A 108 0.25 2.15 -16.82
N THR A 109 0.15 1.28 -17.82
CA THR A 109 -1.14 0.75 -18.26
C THR A 109 -1.55 -0.46 -17.42
N VAL A 110 -2.85 -0.73 -17.35
CA VAL A 110 -3.41 -1.94 -16.71
C VAL A 110 -2.74 -3.19 -17.27
N ALA A 111 -2.62 -3.32 -18.60
CA ALA A 111 -1.94 -4.45 -19.23
C ALA A 111 -0.48 -4.62 -18.74
N GLY A 112 0.28 -3.53 -18.64
CA GLY A 112 1.66 -3.57 -18.17
C GLY A 112 1.77 -4.04 -16.72
N VAL A 113 0.97 -3.47 -15.82
CA VAL A 113 0.99 -3.84 -14.39
C VAL A 113 0.48 -5.28 -14.19
N ARG A 114 -0.48 -5.74 -14.99
CA ARG A 114 -0.95 -7.13 -14.96
C ARG A 114 0.13 -8.12 -15.33
N SER A 115 0.94 -7.80 -16.35
CA SER A 115 2.03 -8.65 -16.82
C SER A 115 3.23 -8.70 -15.87
N ALA A 116 3.31 -7.76 -14.92
CA ALA A 116 4.37 -7.76 -13.92
C ALA A 116 4.24 -8.94 -12.95
N THR A 117 5.39 -9.36 -12.39
CA THR A 117 5.45 -10.38 -11.34
C THR A 117 4.65 -9.93 -10.12
N GLU A 118 3.89 -10.86 -9.52
CA GLU A 118 3.21 -10.61 -8.26
C GLU A 118 4.23 -10.67 -7.10
N PRO A 119 4.33 -9.64 -6.26
CA PRO A 119 5.23 -9.70 -5.12
C PRO A 119 4.77 -10.75 -4.12
N LEU A 120 5.70 -11.57 -3.63
CA LEU A 120 5.42 -12.62 -2.62
C LEU A 120 4.80 -12.02 -1.34
N PHE A 121 5.25 -10.83 -0.96
CA PHE A 121 4.73 -10.10 0.20
C PHE A 121 4.49 -8.64 -0.17
N ARG A 122 3.33 -8.12 0.22
CA ARG A 122 2.98 -6.70 0.09
C ARG A 122 3.16 -6.03 1.45
N HIS A 123 4.01 -5.02 1.50
CA HIS A 123 4.29 -4.25 2.71
C HIS A 123 3.53 -2.95 2.71
N ALA A 124 3.15 -2.50 3.90
CA ALA A 124 2.41 -1.27 4.09
C ALA A 124 2.86 -0.54 5.35
N VAL A 125 3.02 0.77 5.23
CA VAL A 125 3.54 1.63 6.31
C VAL A 125 2.69 2.89 6.41
N CYS A 126 2.31 3.26 7.63
CA CYS A 126 1.63 4.53 7.89
C CYS A 126 2.58 5.55 8.53
N ARG A 127 2.60 6.77 8.01
CA ARG A 127 3.39 7.89 8.53
C ARG A 127 2.68 9.21 8.23
N HIS A 128 2.47 10.06 9.25
CA HIS A 128 1.90 11.41 9.10
C HIS A 128 0.60 11.41 8.25
N GLU A 129 -0.38 10.59 8.63
CA GLU A 129 -1.67 10.43 7.92
C GLU A 129 -1.61 9.92 6.47
N ALA A 130 -0.44 9.49 6.01
CA ALA A 130 -0.27 8.86 4.71
C ALA A 130 0.05 7.36 4.87
N LEU A 131 -0.59 6.55 4.04
CA LEU A 131 -0.37 5.12 3.93
C LEU A 131 0.44 4.83 2.66
N TYR A 132 1.58 4.15 2.81
CA TYR A 132 2.47 3.76 1.73
C TYR A 132 2.31 2.27 1.50
N LEU A 133 2.01 1.87 0.27
CA LEU A 133 1.66 0.52 -0.11
C LEU A 133 2.57 0.02 -1.22
N HIS A 134 3.26 -1.10 -0.99
CA HIS A 134 3.94 -1.81 -2.07
C HIS A 134 2.90 -2.48 -2.98
N CYS A 135 2.90 -2.11 -4.27
CA CYS A 135 1.97 -2.58 -5.27
C CYS A 135 2.68 -3.45 -6.32
N LYS A 136 1.91 -4.37 -6.93
CA LYS A 136 2.33 -5.11 -8.13
C LYS A 136 2.86 -4.15 -9.20
N GLY A 137 3.93 -4.54 -9.89
CA GLY A 137 4.61 -3.70 -10.87
C GLY A 137 5.60 -2.72 -10.23
N ASP A 138 6.14 -3.08 -9.06
CA ASP A 138 7.31 -2.44 -8.44
C ASP A 138 7.17 -0.93 -8.25
N PHE A 139 5.99 -0.51 -7.78
CA PHE A 139 5.72 0.86 -7.38
C PHE A 139 5.12 0.94 -5.99
N VAL A 140 5.29 2.09 -5.34
CA VAL A 140 4.65 2.42 -4.08
C VAL A 140 3.50 3.38 -4.32
N MET A 141 2.33 3.05 -3.77
CA MET A 141 1.20 3.98 -3.71
C MET A 141 1.23 4.70 -2.37
N ARG A 142 1.30 6.03 -2.38
CA ARG A 142 1.15 6.88 -1.19
C ARG A 142 -0.26 7.45 -1.18
N ILE A 143 -1.08 7.04 -0.22
CA ILE A 143 -2.46 7.49 -0.06
C ILE A 143 -2.51 8.46 1.12
N ALA A 144 -2.82 9.72 0.86
CA ALA A 144 -3.04 10.73 1.88
C ALA A 144 -4.51 10.71 2.31
N LEU A 145 -4.74 10.42 3.60
CA LEU A 145 -6.09 10.21 4.12
C LEU A 145 -6.83 11.52 4.41
N SER A 146 -6.12 12.64 4.53
CA SER A 146 -6.69 13.94 4.89
C SER A 146 -7.30 14.68 3.69
N ASP A 147 -6.68 14.60 2.51
CA ASP A 147 -7.07 15.36 1.32
C ASP A 147 -7.67 14.49 0.19
N ASN A 148 -7.84 13.19 0.43
CA ASN A 148 -8.32 12.22 -0.56
C ASN A 148 -7.46 12.21 -1.83
N LYS A 149 -6.14 12.27 -1.68
CA LYS A 149 -5.22 12.15 -2.81
C LYS A 149 -4.33 10.95 -2.69
N TYR A 150 -3.83 10.50 -3.82
CA TYR A 150 -2.78 9.50 -3.84
C TYR A 150 -1.74 9.79 -4.90
N GLN A 151 -0.54 9.28 -4.70
CA GLN A 151 0.58 9.40 -5.60
C GLN A 151 1.14 8.02 -5.92
N VAL A 152 1.66 7.88 -7.14
CA VAL A 152 2.42 6.71 -7.55
C VAL A 152 3.90 7.08 -7.53
N ILE A 153 4.68 6.27 -6.81
CA ILE A 153 6.10 6.45 -6.65
C ILE A 153 6.78 5.22 -7.26
N LYS A 154 7.32 5.37 -8.47
CA LYS A 154 8.05 4.30 -9.16
C LYS A 154 9.37 4.02 -8.44
N LEU A 155 9.78 2.77 -8.39
CA LEU A 155 11.13 2.45 -7.96
C LEU A 155 12.16 2.92 -9.01
N PRO A 156 13.40 3.24 -8.61
CA PRO A 156 14.45 3.62 -9.54
C PRO A 156 14.73 2.51 -10.56
N ALA A 157 15.05 2.92 -11.80
CA ALA A 157 15.49 2.00 -12.84
C ALA A 157 16.76 1.25 -12.40
N GLY A 158 16.78 -0.07 -12.60
CA GLY A 158 17.87 -0.95 -12.15
C GLY A 158 17.63 -1.61 -10.78
N ILE A 159 16.56 -1.23 -10.08
CA ILE A 159 15.99 -1.99 -8.96
C ILE A 159 14.72 -2.65 -9.49
N GLU A 160 14.90 -3.61 -10.40
CA GLU A 160 13.83 -4.55 -10.71
C GLU A 160 13.86 -5.61 -9.62
N ALA A 161 12.80 -5.72 -8.82
CA ALA A 161 12.71 -6.83 -7.90
C ALA A 161 12.58 -8.08 -8.78
N SER A 162 13.66 -8.87 -8.87
CA SER A 162 13.54 -10.17 -9.50
C SER A 162 12.49 -10.99 -8.74
N VAL A 163 11.97 -12.06 -9.34
CA VAL A 163 11.01 -12.98 -8.68
C VAL A 163 11.54 -13.49 -7.32
N TYR A 164 12.85 -13.37 -7.09
CA TYR A 164 13.54 -13.81 -5.89
C TYR A 164 13.80 -12.67 -4.89
N ASP A 165 13.81 -11.41 -5.31
CA ASP A 165 14.22 -10.32 -4.43
C ASP A 165 13.11 -9.93 -3.46
N GLN A 166 13.50 -9.73 -2.20
CA GLN A 166 12.57 -9.36 -1.15
C GLN A 166 12.63 -7.85 -0.94
N MET A 167 11.56 -7.16 -1.37
CA MET A 167 11.36 -5.74 -1.11
C MET A 167 10.61 -5.55 0.21
N TYR A 168 11.21 -4.78 1.11
CA TYR A 168 10.66 -4.41 2.40
C TYR A 168 10.40 -2.91 2.45
N LEU A 169 9.17 -2.53 2.81
CA LEU A 169 8.81 -1.14 3.07
C LEU A 169 8.78 -0.88 4.58
N GLY A 170 9.51 0.12 5.04
CA GLY A 170 9.63 0.49 6.45
C GLY A 170 9.56 1.99 6.68
N LYS A 171 9.58 2.39 7.95
CA LYS A 171 9.73 3.79 8.35
C LYS A 171 10.76 3.95 9.46
N SER A 172 11.40 5.10 9.47
CA SER A 172 12.33 5.56 10.50
C SER A 172 12.08 7.05 10.77
N GLU A 173 12.80 7.62 11.74
CA GLU A 173 12.81 9.08 11.97
C GLU A 173 13.14 9.86 10.70
N LYS A 174 14.02 9.32 9.85
CA LYS A 174 14.47 9.97 8.61
C LYS A 174 13.46 9.91 7.46
N GLY A 175 12.46 9.05 7.52
CA GLY A 175 11.64 8.80 6.33
C GLY A 175 11.01 7.43 6.27
N VAL A 176 10.12 7.28 5.29
CA VAL A 176 9.82 5.98 4.69
C VAL A 176 11.06 5.51 3.93
N TYR A 177 11.36 4.22 4.02
CA TYR A 177 12.46 3.62 3.28
C TYR A 177 12.04 2.30 2.66
N CYS A 178 12.68 1.97 1.56
CA CYS A 178 12.62 0.69 0.89
C CYS A 178 13.95 -0.03 1.10
N ALA A 179 13.91 -1.30 1.49
CA ALA A 179 15.05 -2.18 1.53
C ALA A 179 14.83 -3.32 0.53
N VAL A 180 15.78 -3.50 -0.39
CA VAL A 180 15.76 -4.59 -1.38
C VAL A 180 16.92 -5.52 -1.09
N VAL A 181 16.62 -6.79 -0.90
CA VAL A 181 17.63 -7.84 -0.74
C VAL A 181 17.74 -8.59 -2.05
N GLU A 182 18.89 -8.47 -2.71
CA GLU A 182 19.22 -9.26 -3.89
C GLU A 182 19.67 -10.66 -3.49
N ASN A 183 18.95 -11.68 -3.94
CA ASN A 183 19.22 -13.06 -3.50
C ASN A 183 20.51 -13.67 -4.04
N GLN A 184 21.03 -13.21 -5.18
CA GLN A 184 22.22 -13.82 -5.80
C GLN A 184 23.51 -13.53 -5.01
N ASP A 185 23.66 -12.29 -4.54
CA ASP A 185 24.87 -11.80 -3.88
C ASP A 185 24.62 -11.38 -2.41
N TYR A 186 23.42 -11.64 -1.87
CA TYR A 186 22.96 -11.15 -0.55
C TYR A 186 23.21 -9.66 -0.34
N ARG A 187 23.06 -8.87 -1.41
CA ARG A 187 23.25 -7.42 -1.35
C ARG A 187 22.00 -6.77 -0.80
N LEU A 188 22.18 -5.98 0.25
CA LEU A 188 21.13 -5.14 0.81
C LEU A 188 21.27 -3.72 0.26
N GLN A 189 20.28 -3.29 -0.50
CA GLN A 189 20.12 -1.91 -0.95
C GLN A 189 19.06 -1.20 -0.11
N VAL A 190 19.38 -0.04 0.46
CA VAL A 190 18.40 0.78 1.21
C VAL A 190 18.24 2.15 0.56
N LEU A 191 16.99 2.48 0.22
CA LEU A 191 16.57 3.72 -0.37
C LEU A 191 15.65 4.46 0.57
N PHE A 192 15.89 5.75 0.78
CA PHE A 192 14.98 6.61 1.52
C PHE A 192 14.11 7.40 0.56
N LEU A 193 12.84 7.54 0.90
CA LEU A 193 11.95 8.42 0.15
C LEU A 193 12.22 9.87 0.58
N ASP A 194 12.65 10.70 -0.35
CA ASP A 194 12.72 12.15 -0.16
C ASP A 194 11.34 12.76 -0.45
N GLU A 195 10.75 13.31 0.61
CA GLU A 195 9.45 13.98 0.61
C GLU A 195 9.60 15.51 0.69
N SER A 196 10.83 16.03 0.65
CA SER A 196 11.11 17.46 0.81
C SER A 196 10.69 18.27 -0.42
N GLY A 197 10.17 19.48 -0.18
CA GLY A 197 9.77 20.39 -1.25
C GLY A 197 8.66 19.84 -2.18
N GLY A 198 7.87 18.86 -1.72
CA GLY A 198 6.83 18.21 -2.53
C GLY A 198 7.34 17.16 -3.52
N ARG A 199 8.65 16.85 -3.49
CA ARG A 199 9.21 15.73 -4.25
C ARG A 199 8.76 14.40 -3.65
N MET A 200 8.82 13.36 -4.46
CA MET A 200 8.54 11.97 -4.08
C MET A 200 9.55 11.07 -4.81
N GLU A 201 10.83 11.20 -4.44
CA GLU A 201 11.94 10.55 -5.14
C GLU A 201 12.71 9.63 -4.21
N TRP A 202 13.12 8.46 -4.71
CA TRP A 202 13.95 7.54 -3.96
C TRP A 202 15.41 7.96 -4.01
N VAL A 203 16.01 8.15 -2.84
CA VAL A 203 17.42 8.48 -2.67
C VAL A 203 18.18 7.29 -2.13
N PHE A 204 19.15 6.82 -2.91
CA PHE A 204 20.01 5.71 -2.55
C PHE A 204 20.92 6.08 -1.39
N LYS A 205 21.08 5.18 -0.40
CA LYS A 205 21.88 5.50 0.78
C LYS A 205 22.87 4.42 1.20
N ILE A 206 22.52 3.15 1.07
CA ILE A 206 23.36 2.06 1.60
C ILE A 206 23.41 0.91 0.60
N MET A 207 24.63 0.43 0.36
CA MET A 207 24.93 -0.92 -0.15
C MET A 207 25.72 -1.66 0.92
N ALA A 208 25.17 -2.78 1.39
CA ALA A 208 25.92 -3.73 2.19
C ALA A 208 26.05 -5.04 1.39
N LYS A 209 27.26 -5.60 1.38
CA LYS A 209 27.53 -6.97 0.92
C LYS A 209 27.64 -7.85 2.16
N GLY A 210 26.89 -8.96 2.18
CA GLY A 210 27.04 -10.03 3.16
C GLY A 210 28.29 -10.87 2.92
#